data_AF-A0A932MRN7-F1
#
_entry.id   AF-A0A932MRN7-F1
#
_cell.length_a   1.000
_cell.length_b   1.000
_cell.length_c   1.000
_cell.angle_alpha   90.00
_cell.angle_beta   90.00
_cell.angle_gamma   90.00
#
_symmetry.space_group_name_H-M   'P 1'
#
loop_
_entity.id
_entity.type
_entity.pdbx_description
1 polymer ?
#
loop_
_entity_poly.entity_id
_entity_poly.type
_entity_poly.pdbx_seq_one_letter_code
_entity_poly.pdbx_strand_id
1 'polypeptide(L)'
;MKLYRRLFTLFLLLSFNTAALLAQSQSGVDSTGLPGDHFSLQGALQLFSQSASIEDFEKALNLESNHVNNLDLNGDGETDYIRVTDQAEKDAHAFVLQVPVSATESQDIAVIELEKTGDTSAIAQIVGDEEIYGEAVIVEPDGGGEDDSFINYNNSRLSGPNAGYDEGAPRILINVWVWPSVRFVYGPVYRPWISPWRWNYYPAWWRPWRPFAWHVWHPFRFPYHRSFVIVHTHRVLHAHRVYMPFRSSSVTVRTRNSASVGHYRVTHTRTSVTGPRGKTTTVKKTTVTGPRGGKATRVKVRRH
;
A
#
# COMPACT_ATOMS: atom_id res chain seq x y z
N MET A 1 -22.27 17.19 -56.06
CA MET A 1 -21.20 16.37 -55.43
C MET A 1 -20.05 17.15 -54.78
N LYS A 2 -19.59 18.31 -55.29
CA LYS A 2 -18.45 19.04 -54.69
C LYS A 2 -18.75 19.70 -53.32
N LEU A 3 -20.01 20.03 -53.02
CA LEU A 3 -20.43 20.66 -51.75
C LEU A 3 -20.44 19.68 -50.57
N TYR A 4 -20.98 18.48 -50.77
CA TYR A 4 -21.00 17.41 -49.76
C TYR A 4 -19.59 16.94 -49.36
N ARG A 5 -18.65 16.95 -50.31
CA ARG A 5 -17.25 16.60 -50.06
C ARG A 5 -16.53 17.63 -49.18
N ARG A 6 -16.94 18.91 -49.21
CA ARG A 6 -16.39 19.99 -48.35
C ARG A 6 -17.01 19.97 -46.94
N LEU A 7 -18.29 19.63 -46.82
CA LEU A 7 -18.97 19.46 -45.52
C LEU A 7 -18.45 18.24 -44.76
N PHE A 8 -18.15 17.13 -45.45
CA PHE A 8 -17.57 15.93 -44.84
C PHE A 8 -16.15 16.17 -44.28
N THR A 9 -15.31 16.94 -45.00
CA THR A 9 -13.98 17.31 -44.51
C THR A 9 -14.02 18.26 -43.30
N LEU A 10 -15.02 19.14 -43.22
CA LEU A 10 -15.18 20.05 -42.08
C LEU A 10 -15.63 19.29 -40.81
N PHE A 11 -16.48 18.28 -40.96
CA PHE A 11 -16.94 17.44 -39.85
C PHE A 11 -15.80 16.56 -39.29
N LEU A 12 -14.93 16.03 -40.17
CA LEU A 12 -13.76 15.22 -39.78
C LEU A 12 -12.72 16.05 -39.00
N LEU A 13 -12.52 17.33 -39.35
CA LEU A 13 -11.59 18.24 -38.66
C LEU A 13 -12.13 18.73 -37.31
N LEU A 14 -13.46 18.83 -37.16
CA LEU A 14 -14.09 19.20 -35.88
C LEU A 14 -14.07 18.04 -34.88
N SER A 15 -14.20 16.79 -35.35
CA SER A 15 -14.09 15.58 -34.50
C SER A 15 -12.67 15.29 -33.99
N PHE A 16 -11.63 15.86 -34.60
CA PHE A 16 -10.25 15.71 -34.12
C PHE A 16 -9.89 16.65 -32.95
N ASN A 17 -10.70 17.68 -32.68
CA ASN A 17 -10.43 18.64 -31.60
C ASN A 17 -11.07 18.24 -30.26
N THR A 18 -12.11 17.40 -30.25
CA THR A 18 -12.78 16.98 -29.01
C THR A 18 -12.05 15.88 -28.26
N ALA A 19 -11.17 15.12 -28.92
CA ALA A 19 -10.35 14.09 -28.27
C ALA A 19 -9.17 14.66 -27.45
N ALA A 20 -8.74 15.90 -27.72
CA ALA A 20 -7.65 16.55 -26.98
C ALA A 20 -8.07 17.05 -25.59
N LEU A 21 -9.37 17.14 -25.29
CA LEU A 21 -9.89 17.66 -24.01
C LEU A 21 -10.01 16.62 -22.89
N LEU A 22 -9.76 15.33 -23.17
CA LEU A 22 -9.75 14.27 -22.15
C LEU A 22 -8.35 13.95 -21.62
N ALA A 23 -7.31 14.62 -22.13
CA ALA A 23 -5.96 14.56 -21.57
C ALA A 23 -5.70 15.74 -20.61
N GLN A 24 -6.62 15.99 -19.67
CA GLN A 24 -6.25 16.77 -18.49
C GLN A 24 -5.41 15.86 -17.59
N SER A 25 -4.09 15.89 -17.81
CA SER A 25 -3.11 15.37 -16.86
C SER A 25 -3.41 16.02 -15.49
N GLN A 26 -3.70 15.19 -14.49
CA GLN A 26 -3.81 15.64 -13.12
C GLN A 26 -2.40 16.00 -12.62
N SER A 27 -1.99 17.23 -12.90
CA SER A 27 -0.77 17.83 -12.39
C SER A 27 -0.92 18.00 -10.88
N GLY A 28 -0.21 17.21 -10.08
CA GLY A 28 -0.16 17.45 -8.64
C GLY A 28 0.37 16.34 -7.74
N VAL A 29 0.49 15.10 -8.21
CA VAL A 29 1.20 14.04 -7.47
C VAL A 29 2.50 13.79 -8.20
N ASP A 30 3.63 14.07 -7.54
CA ASP A 30 4.95 13.68 -8.04
C ASP A 30 5.32 12.34 -7.40
N SER A 31 6.08 11.52 -8.14
CA SER A 31 6.72 10.32 -7.58
C SER A 31 7.54 10.68 -6.34
N THR A 32 7.41 9.88 -5.29
CA THR A 32 8.27 9.94 -4.12
C THR A 32 9.71 9.54 -4.43
N GLY A 33 9.92 8.80 -5.53
CA GLY A 33 11.19 8.19 -5.90
C GLY A 33 11.51 6.93 -5.10
N LEU A 34 10.53 6.40 -4.36
CA LEU A 34 10.64 5.15 -3.61
C LEU A 34 10.17 3.96 -4.45
N PRO A 35 10.70 2.74 -4.21
CA PRO A 35 10.18 1.55 -4.86
C PRO A 35 8.69 1.33 -4.63
N GLY A 36 8.14 1.76 -3.49
CA GLY A 36 6.71 1.66 -3.17
C GLY A 36 5.80 2.41 -4.15
N ASP A 37 6.31 3.39 -4.90
CA ASP A 37 5.56 4.03 -5.99
C ASP A 37 5.25 3.09 -7.16
N HIS A 38 5.93 1.94 -7.23
CA HIS A 38 5.84 0.95 -8.30
C HIS A 38 5.08 -0.32 -7.87
N PHE A 39 4.39 -0.29 -6.72
CA PHE A 39 3.53 -1.37 -6.26
C PHE A 39 2.23 -0.84 -5.63
N SER A 40 1.08 -1.34 -6.10
CA SER A 40 -0.23 -0.87 -5.60
C SER A 40 -0.75 -1.77 -4.48
N LEU A 41 -0.72 -1.28 -3.23
CA LEU A 41 -1.31 -1.97 -2.08
C LEU A 41 -2.82 -2.20 -2.25
N GLN A 42 -3.55 -1.18 -2.71
CA GLN A 42 -4.98 -1.27 -3.02
C GLN A 42 -5.24 -2.30 -4.13
N GLY A 43 -4.44 -2.28 -5.20
CA GLY A 43 -4.54 -3.24 -6.29
C GLY A 43 -4.28 -4.68 -5.84
N ALA A 44 -3.26 -4.89 -4.99
CA ALA A 44 -2.98 -6.19 -4.41
C ALA A 44 -4.16 -6.69 -3.56
N LEU A 45 -4.74 -5.83 -2.72
CA LEU A 45 -5.89 -6.22 -1.89
C LEU A 45 -7.16 -6.46 -2.73
N GLN A 46 -7.36 -5.72 -3.82
CA GLN A 46 -8.41 -5.99 -4.81
C GLN A 46 -8.24 -7.37 -5.45
N LEU A 47 -7.05 -7.68 -5.98
CA LEU A 47 -6.77 -8.96 -6.61
C LEU A 47 -6.93 -10.11 -5.61
N PHE A 48 -6.46 -9.93 -4.37
CA PHE A 48 -6.68 -10.88 -3.29
C PHE A 48 -8.18 -11.12 -3.08
N SER A 49 -8.99 -10.06 -2.98
CA SER A 49 -10.44 -10.17 -2.78
C SER A 49 -11.19 -10.91 -3.89
N GLN A 50 -10.63 -10.97 -5.11
CA GLN A 50 -11.27 -11.55 -6.29
C GLN A 50 -10.74 -12.96 -6.65
N SER A 51 -9.58 -13.34 -6.12
CA SER A 51 -8.90 -14.58 -6.48
C SER A 51 -9.54 -15.78 -5.82
N ALA A 52 -9.68 -16.89 -6.56
CA ALA A 52 -10.28 -18.12 -6.05
C ALA A 52 -9.36 -18.90 -5.10
N SER A 53 -8.06 -18.66 -5.18
CA SER A 53 -7.03 -19.27 -4.33
C SER A 53 -5.84 -18.32 -4.14
N ILE A 54 -4.91 -18.66 -3.24
CA ILE A 54 -3.67 -17.90 -3.05
C ILE A 54 -2.74 -18.03 -4.25
N GLU A 55 -2.74 -19.18 -4.93
CA GLU A 55 -2.01 -19.39 -6.18
C GLU A 55 -2.54 -18.50 -7.31
N ASP A 56 -3.86 -18.41 -7.45
CA ASP A 56 -4.50 -17.53 -8.44
C ASP A 56 -4.19 -16.06 -8.13
N PHE A 57 -4.15 -15.69 -6.85
CA PHE A 57 -3.76 -14.36 -6.42
C PHE A 57 -2.30 -14.04 -6.77
N GLU A 58 -1.36 -14.94 -6.45
CA GLU A 58 0.04 -14.79 -6.82
C GLU A 58 0.23 -14.67 -8.33
N LYS A 59 -0.52 -15.45 -9.12
CA LYS A 59 -0.54 -15.32 -10.57
C LYS A 59 -1.05 -13.95 -10.99
N ALA A 60 -2.20 -13.52 -10.48
CA ALA A 60 -2.79 -12.23 -10.81
C ALA A 60 -1.87 -11.06 -10.45
N LEU A 61 -1.15 -11.15 -9.34
CA LEU A 61 -0.19 -10.13 -8.91
C LEU A 61 0.92 -9.88 -9.94
N ASN A 62 1.32 -10.93 -10.66
CA ASN A 62 2.41 -10.95 -11.62
C ASN A 62 1.95 -10.91 -13.08
N LEU A 63 0.70 -10.55 -13.34
CA LEU A 63 0.22 -10.27 -14.70
C LEU A 63 0.34 -8.78 -14.99
N GLU A 64 1.09 -8.43 -16.05
CA GLU A 64 1.26 -7.05 -16.53
C GLU A 64 -0.09 -6.34 -16.71
N SER A 65 -1.09 -7.06 -17.24
CA SER A 65 -2.44 -6.53 -17.51
C SER A 65 -3.17 -5.99 -16.28
N ASN A 66 -2.79 -6.42 -15.08
CA ASN A 66 -3.44 -5.98 -13.84
C ASN A 66 -2.83 -4.67 -13.30
N HIS A 67 -1.66 -4.26 -13.79
CA HIS A 67 -1.01 -3.00 -13.42
C HIS A 67 -0.84 -2.83 -11.88
N VAL A 68 -0.63 -3.92 -11.15
CA VAL A 68 -0.40 -3.91 -9.69
C VAL A 68 1.09 -3.93 -9.35
N ASN A 69 1.87 -4.69 -10.10
CA ASN A 69 3.32 -4.79 -9.99
C ASN A 69 4.01 -3.99 -11.11
N ASN A 70 5.01 -3.20 -10.75
CA ASN A 70 5.94 -2.53 -11.65
C ASN A 70 7.34 -2.42 -11.04
N LEU A 71 7.65 -3.31 -10.09
CA LEU A 71 8.88 -3.29 -9.30
C LEU A 71 10.06 -3.84 -10.10
N ASP A 72 11.20 -3.18 -9.98
CA ASP A 72 12.53 -3.64 -10.43
C ASP A 72 13.52 -3.34 -9.29
N LEU A 73 13.50 -4.21 -8.29
CA LEU A 73 14.33 -4.14 -7.09
C LEU A 73 15.74 -4.67 -7.35
N ASN A 74 15.92 -5.61 -8.27
CA ASN A 74 17.23 -6.13 -8.62
C ASN A 74 18.01 -5.17 -9.55
N GLY A 75 17.31 -4.28 -10.28
CA GLY A 75 17.85 -3.24 -11.15
C GLY A 75 18.31 -3.73 -12.53
N ASP A 76 17.76 -4.83 -13.03
CA ASP A 76 18.12 -5.40 -14.34
C ASP A 76 17.30 -4.80 -15.50
N GLY A 77 16.36 -3.89 -15.21
CA GLY A 77 15.50 -3.23 -16.19
C GLY A 77 14.28 -4.06 -16.58
N GLU A 78 14.03 -5.16 -15.88
CA GLU A 78 12.88 -6.03 -16.01
C GLU A 78 12.12 -6.10 -14.67
N THR A 79 10.83 -6.40 -14.74
CA THR A 79 10.00 -6.49 -13.53
C THR A 79 10.32 -7.74 -12.74
N ASP A 80 10.42 -7.60 -11.42
CA ASP A 80 10.67 -8.71 -10.51
C ASP A 80 9.38 -9.51 -10.23
N TYR A 81 9.55 -10.84 -10.12
CA TYR A 81 8.48 -11.73 -9.70
C TYR A 81 8.21 -11.60 -8.20
N ILE A 82 6.96 -11.36 -7.83
CA ILE A 82 6.52 -11.33 -6.43
C ILE A 82 5.93 -12.69 -6.07
N ARG A 83 6.61 -13.43 -5.19
CA ARG A 83 6.10 -14.67 -4.63
C ARG A 83 5.27 -14.41 -3.37
N VAL A 84 4.31 -15.30 -3.09
CA VAL A 84 3.49 -15.23 -1.88
C VAL A 84 3.84 -16.37 -0.93
N THR A 85 4.00 -16.07 0.35
CA THR A 85 4.15 -17.08 1.41
C THR A 85 3.20 -16.76 2.55
N ASP A 86 2.43 -17.75 3.00
CA ASP A 86 1.51 -17.63 4.13
C ASP A 86 2.20 -18.09 5.43
N GLN A 87 2.37 -17.14 6.36
CA GLN A 87 2.72 -17.43 7.74
C GLN A 87 1.42 -17.51 8.55
N ALA A 88 1.03 -18.72 8.94
CA ALA A 88 -0.24 -18.97 9.61
C ALA A 88 -0.05 -19.46 11.05
N GLU A 89 -0.83 -18.91 11.97
CA GLU A 89 -1.00 -19.42 13.33
C GLU A 89 -2.49 -19.42 13.70
N LYS A 90 -3.08 -20.61 13.87
CA LYS A 90 -4.51 -20.79 14.15
C LYS A 90 -5.40 -20.08 13.11
N ASP A 91 -6.06 -19.01 13.52
CA ASP A 91 -7.01 -18.22 12.73
C ASP A 91 -6.39 -16.92 12.19
N ALA A 92 -5.08 -16.74 12.34
CA ALA A 92 -4.33 -15.61 11.82
C ALA A 92 -3.42 -16.04 10.68
N HIS A 93 -3.50 -15.31 9.56
CA HIS A 93 -2.72 -15.55 8.35
C HIS A 93 -2.01 -14.26 7.94
N ALA A 94 -0.75 -14.38 7.57
CA ALA A 94 0.04 -13.29 7.03
C ALA A 94 0.65 -13.71 5.68
N PHE A 95 0.04 -13.23 4.59
CA PHE A 95 0.50 -13.47 3.23
C PHE A 95 1.59 -12.46 2.88
N VAL A 96 2.83 -12.89 3.02
CA VAL A 96 4.02 -12.10 2.71
C VAL A 96 4.21 -12.05 1.21
N LEU A 97 4.15 -10.85 0.64
CA LEU A 97 4.48 -10.56 -0.75
C LEU A 97 5.97 -10.25 -0.83
N GLN A 98 6.75 -11.11 -1.46
CA GLN A 98 8.21 -11.06 -1.39
C GLN A 98 8.84 -11.16 -2.78
N VAL A 99 9.90 -10.37 -3.00
CA VAL A 99 10.74 -10.45 -4.19
C VAL A 99 12.05 -11.16 -3.83
N PRO A 100 12.39 -12.29 -4.47
CA PRO A 100 13.76 -12.82 -4.45
C PRO A 100 14.65 -11.88 -5.28
N VAL A 101 15.48 -11.07 -4.61
CA VAL A 101 16.34 -10.05 -5.26
C VAL A 101 17.61 -10.67 -5.83
N SER A 102 18.08 -11.76 -5.21
CA SER A 102 19.22 -12.53 -5.68
C SER A 102 19.11 -13.98 -5.19
N ALA A 103 20.12 -14.81 -5.47
CA ALA A 103 20.17 -16.18 -4.96
C ALA A 103 20.20 -16.28 -3.43
N THR A 104 20.60 -15.20 -2.73
CA THR A 104 20.79 -15.17 -1.27
C THR A 104 19.99 -14.07 -0.57
N GLU A 105 19.37 -13.16 -1.32
CA GLU A 105 18.64 -12.02 -0.75
C GLU A 105 17.18 -12.03 -1.18
N SER A 106 16.29 -11.65 -0.26
CA SER A 106 14.88 -11.48 -0.51
C SER A 106 14.37 -10.24 0.22
N GLN A 107 13.43 -9.54 -0.40
CA GLN A 107 12.84 -8.32 0.11
C GLN A 107 11.33 -8.48 0.23
N ASP A 108 10.81 -8.24 1.43
CA ASP A 108 9.37 -8.16 1.65
C ASP A 108 8.85 -6.82 1.14
N ILE A 109 7.76 -6.87 0.38
CA ILE A 109 7.14 -5.69 -0.26
C ILE A 109 5.97 -5.20 0.58
N ALA A 110 5.10 -6.13 0.92
CA ALA A 110 3.91 -5.91 1.71
C ALA A 110 3.43 -7.23 2.30
N VAL A 111 2.56 -7.15 3.32
CA VAL A 111 1.94 -8.32 3.93
C VAL A 111 0.43 -8.11 3.98
N ILE A 112 -0.34 -9.03 3.41
CA ILE A 112 -1.78 -9.09 3.65
C ILE A 112 -1.99 -9.87 4.95
N GLU A 113 -2.46 -9.17 5.96
CA GLU A 113 -2.77 -9.72 7.27
C GLU A 113 -4.28 -9.99 7.34
N LEU A 114 -4.64 -11.21 7.72
CA LEU A 114 -6.02 -11.70 7.77
C LEU A 114 -6.27 -12.37 9.13
N GLU A 115 -7.35 -11.97 9.79
CA GLU A 115 -7.79 -12.57 11.05
C GLU A 115 -9.27 -12.92 11.01
N LYS A 116 -9.59 -14.14 11.44
CA LYS A 116 -10.98 -14.54 11.69
C LYS A 116 -11.46 -13.91 13.00
N THR A 117 -12.58 -13.22 12.94
CA THR A 117 -13.19 -12.54 14.10
C THR A 117 -14.45 -13.24 14.61
N GLY A 118 -14.94 -14.24 13.88
CA GLY A 118 -16.14 -15.03 14.19
C GLY A 118 -16.39 -16.09 13.12
N ASP A 119 -17.47 -16.86 13.27
CA ASP A 119 -17.73 -18.02 12.40
C ASP A 119 -17.86 -17.67 10.92
N THR A 120 -18.42 -16.50 10.63
CA THR A 120 -18.61 -15.96 9.28
C THR A 120 -18.09 -14.52 9.17
N SER A 121 -17.07 -14.18 9.96
CA SER A 121 -16.47 -12.85 9.94
C SER A 121 -14.96 -12.90 9.98
N ALA A 122 -14.36 -12.07 9.15
CA ALA A 122 -12.92 -11.86 9.10
C ALA A 122 -12.62 -10.40 8.77
N ILE A 123 -11.43 -9.95 9.16
CA ILE A 123 -10.88 -8.64 8.83
C ILE A 123 -9.55 -8.82 8.10
N ALA A 124 -9.27 -7.94 7.14
CA ALA A 124 -8.00 -7.93 6.44
C ALA A 124 -7.43 -6.52 6.32
N GLN A 125 -6.11 -6.42 6.44
CA GLN A 125 -5.33 -5.23 6.14
C GLN A 125 -4.14 -5.63 5.28
N ILE A 126 -3.63 -4.73 4.46
CA ILE A 126 -2.32 -4.89 3.81
C ILE A 126 -1.36 -3.83 4.34
N VAL A 127 -0.19 -4.27 4.77
CA VAL A 127 0.86 -3.42 5.33
C VAL A 127 2.04 -3.40 4.37
N GLY A 128 2.32 -2.25 3.76
CA GLY A 128 3.51 -2.01 2.95
C GLY A 128 4.76 -1.90 3.80
N ASP A 129 5.86 -2.50 3.34
CA ASP A 129 7.12 -2.54 4.08
C ASP A 129 7.82 -1.17 4.11
N GLU A 130 8.37 -0.79 5.26
CA GLU A 130 9.04 0.51 5.44
C GLU A 130 10.31 0.69 4.59
N GLU A 131 10.99 -0.38 4.18
CA GLU A 131 12.14 -0.29 3.27
C GLU A 131 11.72 -0.01 1.82
N ILE A 132 10.44 -0.24 1.50
CA ILE A 132 9.85 -0.02 0.19
C ILE A 132 9.11 1.32 0.15
N TYR A 133 8.35 1.63 1.19
CA TYR A 133 7.46 2.80 1.26
C TYR A 133 8.00 3.97 2.11
N GLY A 134 9.15 3.81 2.77
CA GLY A 134 9.75 4.83 3.63
C GLY A 134 9.18 4.87 5.05
N GLU A 135 7.89 4.60 5.18
CA GLU A 135 7.15 4.33 6.42
C GLU A 135 6.17 3.18 6.16
N ALA A 136 5.75 2.47 7.21
CA ALA A 136 4.72 1.45 7.07
C ALA A 136 3.40 2.10 6.59
N VAL A 137 2.89 1.65 5.44
CA VAL A 137 1.63 2.11 4.87
C VAL A 137 0.58 1.02 5.05
N ILE A 138 -0.51 1.32 5.75
CA ILE A 138 -1.58 0.36 6.00
C ILE A 138 -2.76 0.70 5.11
N VAL A 139 -3.31 -0.29 4.42
CA VAL A 139 -4.50 -0.16 3.59
C VAL A 139 -5.55 -1.17 4.05
N GLU A 140 -6.81 -0.74 4.12
CA GLU A 140 -7.94 -1.58 4.47
C GLU A 140 -9.14 -1.33 3.53
N PRO A 141 -10.10 -2.28 3.42
CA PRO A 141 -11.31 -2.06 2.64
C PRO A 141 -12.15 -0.91 3.19
N ASP A 142 -12.65 -0.06 2.30
CA ASP A 142 -13.41 1.13 2.67
C ASP A 142 -14.86 0.80 3.02
N GLY A 143 -15.17 0.74 4.31
CA GLY A 143 -16.53 0.54 4.82
C GLY A 143 -17.44 1.76 4.74
N GLY A 144 -17.02 2.85 4.09
CA GLY A 144 -17.84 4.05 3.91
C GLY A 144 -17.92 4.94 5.15
N GLY A 145 -16.93 4.85 6.05
CA GLY A 145 -16.74 5.84 7.10
C GLY A 145 -15.91 7.00 6.56
N GLU A 146 -16.38 8.24 6.71
CA GLU A 146 -15.53 9.41 6.54
C GLU A 146 -14.40 9.31 7.58
N ASP A 147 -13.12 9.44 7.20
CA ASP A 147 -12.19 9.99 8.19
C ASP A 147 -11.28 11.07 7.67
N ASP A 148 -11.16 12.07 8.53
CA ASP A 148 -10.05 12.99 8.60
C ASP A 148 -9.51 12.92 10.04
N SER A 149 -8.86 11.81 10.40
CA SER A 149 -7.88 11.89 11.50
C SER A 149 -6.61 12.58 10.98
N PHE A 150 -6.75 13.91 10.84
CA PHE A 150 -5.73 14.96 10.70
C PHE A 150 -4.89 15.04 9.41
N ILE A 151 -5.43 15.67 8.36
CA ILE A 151 -4.78 16.81 7.69
C ILE A 151 -5.85 17.82 7.26
N ASN A 152 -5.96 18.97 7.93
CA ASN A 152 -6.62 20.16 7.39
C ASN A 152 -5.59 21.29 7.32
N TYR A 153 -5.13 21.62 6.12
CA TYR A 153 -4.11 22.64 5.92
C TYR A 153 -4.65 24.08 5.90
N ASN A 154 -5.96 24.31 6.05
CA ASN A 154 -6.54 25.67 5.94
C ASN A 154 -7.85 25.85 6.75
N ASN A 155 -7.84 25.72 8.08
CA ASN A 155 -9.01 26.11 8.87
C ASN A 155 -8.70 27.17 9.94
N SER A 156 -9.07 28.41 9.65
CA SER A 156 -9.05 29.55 10.57
C SER A 156 -10.13 29.50 11.66
N ARG A 157 -10.90 28.40 11.79
CA ARG A 157 -11.93 28.21 12.84
C ARG A 157 -11.42 27.63 14.16
N LEU A 158 -10.10 27.51 14.35
CA LEU A 158 -9.47 27.06 15.61
C LEU A 158 -9.25 28.18 16.65
N SER A 159 -9.84 29.35 16.45
CA SER A 159 -9.77 30.47 17.40
C SER A 159 -11.06 30.53 18.23
N GLY A 160 -11.14 29.73 19.29
CA GLY A 160 -12.26 29.79 20.23
C GLY A 160 -12.08 28.86 21.45
N PRO A 161 -12.68 29.18 22.62
CA PRO A 161 -12.39 28.51 23.89
C PRO A 161 -12.89 27.05 24.02
N ASN A 162 -13.52 26.48 22.99
CA ASN A 162 -14.16 25.16 23.05
C ASN A 162 -13.65 24.17 21.97
N ALA A 163 -12.42 24.34 21.49
CA ALA A 163 -11.82 23.51 20.45
C ALA A 163 -11.32 22.14 20.96
N GLY A 164 -12.22 21.28 21.44
CA GLY A 164 -11.78 19.95 21.87
C GLY A 164 -12.87 19.01 22.32
N TYR A 165 -13.73 18.54 21.40
CA TYR A 165 -14.34 17.22 21.42
C TYR A 165 -14.76 16.89 19.99
N ASP A 166 -13.85 16.32 19.21
CA ASP A 166 -14.20 15.70 17.92
C ASP A 166 -13.84 14.21 18.05
N GLU A 167 -14.74 13.46 18.69
CA GLU A 167 -14.75 12.01 18.61
C GLU A 167 -15.39 11.65 17.27
N GLY A 168 -14.57 11.64 16.21
CA GLY A 168 -14.98 11.12 14.91
C GLY A 168 -15.50 9.70 15.06
N ALA A 169 -16.67 9.41 14.47
CA ALA A 169 -17.27 8.10 14.51
C ALA A 169 -16.27 7.03 14.02
N PRO A 170 -16.20 5.84 14.65
CA PRO A 170 -15.26 4.82 14.21
C PRO A 170 -15.61 4.36 12.78
N ARG A 171 -14.60 4.28 11.90
CA ARG A 171 -14.76 3.67 10.57
C ARG A 171 -15.40 2.28 10.69
N ILE A 172 -16.36 2.01 9.81
CA ILE A 172 -17.02 0.70 9.73
C ILE A 172 -16.02 -0.29 9.13
N LEU A 173 -15.75 -1.39 9.85
CA LEU A 173 -14.91 -2.46 9.32
C LEU A 173 -15.73 -3.31 8.35
N ILE A 174 -15.20 -3.51 7.15
CA ILE A 174 -15.78 -4.45 6.19
C ILE A 174 -15.45 -5.87 6.63
N ASN A 175 -16.50 -6.70 6.71
CA ASN A 175 -16.33 -8.13 6.81
C ASN A 175 -15.85 -8.71 5.47
N VAL A 176 -14.62 -9.22 5.44
CA VAL A 176 -14.01 -9.78 4.22
C VAL A 176 -14.31 -11.27 4.02
N TRP A 177 -15.11 -11.89 4.90
CA TRP A 177 -15.43 -13.32 4.86
C TRP A 177 -15.97 -13.82 3.52
N VAL A 178 -16.69 -12.98 2.78
CA VAL A 178 -17.31 -13.37 1.49
C VAL A 178 -16.32 -13.42 0.33
N TRP A 179 -15.09 -12.92 0.49
CA TRP A 179 -14.07 -12.96 -0.54
C TRP A 179 -13.69 -14.41 -0.87
N PRO A 180 -13.60 -14.81 -2.15
CA PRO A 180 -13.28 -16.20 -2.51
C PRO A 180 -11.95 -16.68 -1.93
N SER A 181 -10.92 -15.84 -1.91
CA SER A 181 -9.61 -16.15 -1.30
C SER A 181 -9.71 -16.39 0.20
N VAL A 182 -10.48 -15.58 0.93
CA VAL A 182 -10.69 -15.73 2.37
C VAL A 182 -11.44 -17.02 2.67
N ARG A 183 -12.49 -17.33 1.89
CA ARG A 183 -13.23 -18.59 2.01
C ARG A 183 -12.36 -19.80 1.67
N PHE A 184 -11.45 -19.66 0.71
CA PHE A 184 -10.48 -20.68 0.34
C PHE A 184 -9.52 -20.96 1.49
N VAL A 185 -8.96 -19.91 2.09
CA VAL A 185 -8.02 -19.99 3.24
C VAL A 185 -8.65 -20.65 4.46
N TYR A 186 -9.88 -20.27 4.81
CA TYR A 186 -10.60 -20.90 5.94
C TYR A 186 -11.33 -22.20 5.53
N GLY A 187 -11.05 -22.72 4.34
CA GLY A 187 -11.57 -23.99 3.86
C GLY A 187 -10.92 -25.18 4.58
N PRO A 188 -11.62 -26.33 4.68
CA PRO A 188 -11.18 -27.48 5.47
C PRO A 188 -9.89 -28.16 4.97
N VAL A 189 -9.50 -27.92 3.73
CA VAL A 189 -8.34 -28.55 3.08
C VAL A 189 -7.19 -27.58 2.83
N TYR A 190 -7.35 -26.30 3.18
CA TYR A 190 -6.32 -25.31 2.96
C TYR A 190 -5.08 -25.64 3.79
N ARG A 191 -3.93 -25.42 3.18
CA ARG A 191 -2.63 -25.45 3.83
C ARG A 191 -1.95 -24.13 3.51
N PRO A 192 -1.19 -23.54 4.46
CA PRO A 192 -0.47 -22.31 4.22
C PRO A 192 0.31 -22.38 2.91
N TRP A 193 -0.01 -21.47 1.99
CA TRP A 193 0.60 -21.43 0.68
C TRP A 193 2.06 -21.03 0.79
N ILE A 194 2.95 -21.78 0.15
CA ILE A 194 4.36 -21.44 0.00
C ILE A 194 4.64 -21.49 -1.49
N SER A 195 4.90 -20.33 -2.09
CA SER A 195 5.23 -20.26 -3.51
C SER A 195 6.42 -21.18 -3.85
N PRO A 196 6.32 -22.01 -4.90
CA PRO A 196 7.42 -22.85 -5.34
C PRO A 196 8.52 -22.06 -6.10
N TRP A 197 8.27 -20.78 -6.40
CA TRP A 197 9.14 -19.96 -7.21
C TRP A 197 10.22 -19.27 -6.38
N ARG A 198 11.40 -19.12 -7.00
CA ARG A 198 12.61 -18.58 -6.37
C ARG A 198 13.41 -17.83 -7.40
N TRP A 199 14.50 -17.21 -6.95
CA TRP A 199 15.46 -16.56 -7.84
C TRP A 199 15.80 -17.44 -9.06
N ASN A 200 15.56 -16.89 -10.25
CA ASN A 200 15.83 -17.53 -11.54
C ASN A 200 15.11 -18.89 -11.75
N TYR A 201 13.99 -19.11 -11.05
CA TYR A 201 13.12 -20.28 -11.26
C TYR A 201 11.67 -19.84 -11.10
N TYR A 202 11.06 -19.50 -12.24
CA TYR A 202 9.77 -18.85 -12.34
C TYR A 202 8.76 -19.71 -13.09
N PRO A 203 7.45 -19.44 -12.95
CA PRO A 203 6.44 -20.18 -13.69
C PRO A 203 6.60 -19.99 -15.19
N ALA A 204 6.30 -21.03 -15.98
CA ALA A 204 6.39 -20.98 -17.44
C ALA A 204 5.47 -19.94 -18.11
N TRP A 205 4.39 -19.54 -17.42
CA TRP A 205 3.46 -18.51 -17.90
C TRP A 205 3.96 -17.09 -17.62
N TRP A 206 4.88 -16.92 -16.67
CA TRP A 206 5.39 -15.61 -16.30
C TRP A 206 6.45 -15.16 -17.29
N ARG A 207 6.34 -13.92 -17.72
CA ARG A 207 7.33 -13.23 -18.54
C ARG A 207 7.53 -11.87 -17.91
N PRO A 208 8.76 -11.51 -17.55
CA PRO A 208 9.01 -10.15 -17.08
C PRO A 208 8.75 -9.17 -18.23
N TRP A 209 8.36 -7.96 -17.86
CA TRP A 209 8.24 -6.82 -18.77
C TRP A 209 9.11 -5.67 -18.29
N ARG A 210 9.40 -4.73 -19.20
CA ARG A 210 10.10 -3.50 -18.83
C ARG A 210 9.21 -2.65 -17.92
N PRO A 211 9.69 -2.20 -16.75
CA PRO A 211 8.92 -1.32 -15.89
C PRO A 211 8.46 -0.07 -16.65
N PHE A 212 7.19 0.24 -16.50
CA PHE A 212 6.63 1.48 -17.02
C PHE A 212 7.20 2.67 -16.24
N ALA A 213 7.44 3.78 -16.94
CA ALA A 213 7.75 5.03 -16.27
C ALA A 213 6.59 5.43 -15.34
N TRP A 214 6.92 6.00 -14.18
CA TRP A 214 5.93 6.31 -13.14
C TRP A 214 4.72 7.10 -13.66
N HIS A 215 4.93 8.10 -14.52
CA HIS A 215 3.86 8.92 -15.09
C HIS A 215 2.89 8.13 -15.98
N VAL A 216 3.34 7.02 -16.56
CA VAL A 216 2.51 6.09 -17.34
C VAL A 216 1.82 5.08 -16.43
N TRP A 217 2.51 4.60 -15.40
CA TRP A 217 2.00 3.54 -14.54
C TRP A 217 0.98 4.02 -13.49
N HIS A 218 1.27 5.15 -12.83
CA HIS A 218 0.47 5.65 -11.70
C HIS A 218 -1.01 5.97 -12.00
N PRO A 219 -1.48 6.21 -13.24
CA PRO A 219 -2.90 6.38 -13.49
C PRO A 219 -3.67 5.04 -13.42
N PHE A 220 -3.02 3.91 -13.72
CA PHE A 220 -3.67 2.60 -13.74
C PHE A 220 -4.15 2.13 -12.36
N ARG A 221 -3.60 2.68 -11.27
CA ARG A 221 -4.05 2.43 -9.89
C ARG A 221 -5.34 3.14 -9.50
N PHE A 222 -5.83 4.10 -10.31
CA PHE A 222 -7.02 4.88 -9.98
C PHE A 222 -8.28 4.04 -9.67
N PRO A 223 -8.60 2.98 -10.44
CA PRO A 223 -9.75 2.14 -10.15
C PRO A 223 -9.69 1.47 -8.78
N TYR A 224 -8.49 1.11 -8.30
CA TYR A 224 -8.31 0.40 -7.03
C TYR A 224 -8.55 1.28 -5.80
N HIS A 225 -8.37 2.61 -5.89
CA HIS A 225 -8.53 3.50 -4.72
C HIS A 225 -9.97 3.66 -4.24
N ARG A 226 -10.97 3.27 -5.04
CA ARG A 226 -12.38 3.51 -4.71
C ARG A 226 -12.92 2.57 -3.63
N SER A 227 -12.29 1.42 -3.43
CA SER A 227 -12.76 0.37 -2.52
C SER A 227 -11.85 0.13 -1.33
N PHE A 228 -10.70 0.83 -1.28
CA PHE A 228 -9.71 0.68 -0.21
C PHE A 228 -9.12 2.03 0.16
N VAL A 229 -8.90 2.22 1.46
CA VAL A 229 -8.40 3.47 2.04
C VAL A 229 -7.09 3.23 2.76
N ILE A 230 -6.23 4.23 2.75
CA ILE A 230 -5.02 4.25 3.58
C ILE A 230 -5.45 4.61 5.00
N VAL A 231 -4.97 3.84 5.98
CA VAL A 231 -5.25 4.04 7.40
C VAL A 231 -3.95 4.09 8.19
N HIS A 232 -4.06 4.66 9.38
CA HIS A 232 -2.92 4.81 10.30
C HIS A 232 -3.04 3.88 11.52
N THR A 233 -4.11 3.10 11.59
CA THR A 233 -4.39 2.20 12.71
C THR A 233 -4.23 0.76 12.26
N HIS A 234 -3.34 0.07 12.96
CA HIS A 234 -3.16 -1.36 12.82
C HIS A 234 -4.21 -2.10 13.65
N ARG A 235 -5.07 -2.88 12.99
CA ARG A 235 -6.18 -3.62 13.62
C ARG A 235 -5.92 -5.12 13.68
N VAL A 236 -5.20 -5.66 12.70
CA VAL A 236 -4.91 -7.10 12.55
C VAL A 236 -3.61 -7.46 13.29
N LEU A 237 -3.65 -7.40 14.64
CA LEU A 237 -2.45 -7.45 15.49
C LEU A 237 -1.87 -8.85 15.70
N HIS A 238 -2.69 -9.89 15.64
CA HIS A 238 -2.24 -11.27 15.78
C HIS A 238 -1.48 -11.72 14.54
N ALA A 239 -2.03 -11.54 13.34
CA ALA A 239 -1.34 -11.88 12.09
C ALA A 239 -0.04 -11.09 11.94
N HIS A 240 -0.05 -9.81 12.33
CA HIS A 240 1.17 -9.01 12.38
C HIS A 240 2.26 -9.62 13.27
N ARG A 241 1.88 -10.10 14.46
CA ARG A 241 2.81 -10.76 15.39
C ARG A 241 3.34 -12.08 14.83
N VAL A 242 2.52 -12.81 14.08
CA VAL A 242 2.93 -14.04 13.40
C VAL A 242 3.98 -13.73 12.33
N TYR A 243 3.78 -12.66 11.56
CA TYR A 243 4.69 -12.23 10.51
C TYR A 243 6.03 -11.69 11.03
N MET A 244 6.00 -10.79 12.00
CA MET A 244 7.17 -9.95 12.38
C MET A 244 8.50 -10.70 12.59
N PRO A 245 8.55 -11.89 13.23
CA PRO A 245 9.78 -12.66 13.37
C PRO A 245 10.41 -13.15 12.06
N PHE A 246 9.63 -13.23 10.98
CA PHE A 246 10.04 -13.77 9.68
C PHE A 246 10.28 -12.70 8.61
N ARG A 247 10.13 -11.42 8.96
CA ARG A 247 10.36 -10.29 8.04
C ARG A 247 11.76 -10.37 7.42
N SER A 248 11.83 -10.33 6.11
CA SER A 248 13.06 -10.34 5.32
C SER A 248 13.32 -8.98 4.68
N SER A 249 14.57 -8.54 4.71
CA SER A 249 15.00 -7.38 3.95
C SER A 249 16.37 -7.55 3.29
N SER A 250 16.51 -6.97 2.09
CA SER A 250 17.70 -7.10 1.25
C SER A 250 18.66 -5.94 1.50
N VAL A 251 19.93 -6.27 1.74
CA VAL A 251 20.99 -5.26 1.89
C VAL A 251 21.15 -4.48 0.58
N THR A 252 21.03 -5.15 -0.57
CA THR A 252 21.11 -4.52 -1.90
C THR A 252 20.01 -3.48 -2.07
N VAL A 253 18.75 -3.84 -1.81
CA VAL A 253 17.59 -2.92 -1.92
C VAL A 253 17.73 -1.76 -0.95
N ARG A 254 18.04 -2.05 0.32
CA ARG A 254 18.20 -1.04 1.35
C ARG A 254 19.29 -0.04 1.03
N THR A 255 20.44 -0.52 0.54
CA THR A 255 21.59 0.34 0.22
C THR A 255 21.32 1.19 -1.02
N ARG A 256 20.67 0.62 -2.04
CA ARG A 256 20.29 1.36 -3.26
C ARG A 256 19.31 2.49 -2.96
N ASN A 257 18.34 2.23 -2.08
CA ASN A 257 17.25 3.16 -1.81
C ASN A 257 17.44 4.00 -0.54
N SER A 258 18.57 3.89 0.15
CA SER A 258 18.77 4.50 1.48
C SER A 258 18.61 6.01 1.49
N ALA A 259 19.01 6.69 0.42
CA ALA A 259 18.86 8.14 0.29
C ALA A 259 17.38 8.53 0.18
N SER A 260 16.66 7.96 -0.80
CA SER A 260 15.23 8.19 -1.01
C SER A 260 14.43 7.84 0.24
N VAL A 261 14.60 6.62 0.77
CA VAL A 261 13.91 6.15 2.00
C VAL A 261 14.21 7.06 3.19
N GLY A 262 15.46 7.51 3.34
CA GLY A 262 15.86 8.44 4.40
C GLY A 262 15.11 9.77 4.38
N HIS A 263 14.62 10.21 3.21
CA HIS A 263 13.80 11.41 3.10
C HIS A 263 12.37 11.24 3.63
N TYR A 264 11.83 10.01 3.67
CA TYR A 264 10.46 9.74 4.11
C TYR A 264 10.39 9.07 5.47
N ARG A 265 11.52 8.64 6.04
CA ARG A 265 11.56 8.06 7.39
C ARG A 265 11.14 9.06 8.46
N VAL A 266 10.16 8.65 9.27
CA VAL A 266 9.70 9.40 10.43
C VAL A 266 10.42 8.93 11.69
N THR A 267 10.97 9.86 12.46
CA THR A 267 11.59 9.54 13.75
C THR A 267 10.62 9.88 14.88
N HIS A 268 10.21 8.87 15.64
CA HIS A 268 9.44 9.03 16.87
C HIS A 268 10.34 8.89 18.10
N THR A 269 10.39 9.92 18.94
CA THR A 269 11.10 9.89 20.22
C THR A 269 10.09 10.04 21.36
N ARG A 270 10.12 9.12 22.32
CA ARG A 270 9.30 9.17 23.52
C ARG A 270 10.20 9.31 24.75
N THR A 271 10.00 10.37 25.52
CA THR A 271 10.76 10.64 26.74
C THR A 271 9.79 10.78 27.89
N SER A 272 9.99 10.02 28.97
CA SER A 272 9.28 10.19 30.24
C SER A 272 10.16 11.00 31.18
N VAL A 273 9.63 12.11 31.70
CA VAL A 273 10.29 12.94 32.70
C VAL A 273 9.48 12.88 33.98
N THR A 274 10.11 12.42 35.06
CA THR A 274 9.51 12.40 36.40
C THR A 274 9.95 13.65 37.15
N GLY A 275 8.98 14.47 37.57
CA GLY A 275 9.25 15.69 38.31
C GLY A 275 9.58 15.44 39.79
N PRO A 276 10.08 16.45 40.51
CA PRO A 276 10.49 16.34 41.93
C PRO A 276 9.39 15.89 42.90
N ARG A 277 8.11 15.98 42.49
CA ARG A 277 6.93 15.57 43.26
C ARG A 277 6.33 14.23 42.82
N GLY A 278 7.09 13.41 42.08
CA GLY A 278 6.66 12.08 41.61
C GLY A 278 5.70 12.09 40.42
N LYS A 279 5.25 13.25 39.93
CA LYS A 279 4.40 13.35 38.73
C LYS A 279 5.20 13.05 37.47
N THR A 280 4.71 12.11 36.66
CA THR A 280 5.37 11.69 35.42
C THR A 280 4.72 12.34 34.21
N THR A 281 5.52 12.98 33.36
CA THR A 281 5.05 13.54 32.09
C THR A 281 5.71 12.80 30.93
N THR A 282 4.91 12.31 30.00
CA THR A 282 5.39 11.72 28.74
C THR A 282 5.40 12.80 27.66
N VAL A 283 6.56 13.02 27.05
CA VAL A 283 6.72 13.86 25.86
C VAL A 283 6.94 12.95 24.66
N LYS A 284 6.09 13.07 23.64
CA LYS A 284 6.25 12.43 22.33
C LYS A 284 6.67 13.50 21.32
N LYS A 285 7.79 13.28 20.65
CA LYS A 285 8.29 14.12 19.56
C LYS A 285 8.26 13.30 18.27
N THR A 286 7.63 13.82 17.24
CA THR A 286 7.62 13.26 15.89
C THR A 286 8.35 14.23 14.98
N THR A 287 9.41 13.78 14.31
CA THR A 287 10.12 14.57 13.31
C THR A 287 10.00 13.89 11.96
N VAL A 288 9.50 14.65 10.97
CA VAL A 288 9.37 14.24 9.58
C VAL A 288 10.37 15.03 8.77
N THR A 289 11.15 14.35 7.94
CA THR A 289 11.97 15.00 6.92
C THR A 289 11.18 15.01 5.62
N GLY A 290 11.28 16.06 4.83
CA GLY A 290 10.62 16.16 3.54
C GLY A 290 11.57 15.77 2.40
N PRO A 291 11.03 15.54 1.18
CA PRO A 291 11.80 15.17 0.00
C PRO A 291 12.90 16.18 -0.37
N ARG A 292 12.70 17.46 -0.02
CA ARG A 292 13.66 18.56 -0.24
C ARG A 292 14.55 18.86 0.97
N GLY A 293 14.63 17.93 1.94
CA GLY A 293 15.48 18.06 3.13
C GLY A 293 14.94 18.96 4.25
N GLY A 294 13.77 19.60 4.06
CA GLY A 294 13.09 20.36 5.13
C GLY A 294 12.63 19.44 6.26
N LYS A 295 12.68 19.91 7.51
CA LYS A 295 12.26 19.11 8.68
C LYS A 295 11.07 19.76 9.38
N ALA A 296 10.01 18.99 9.60
CA ALA A 296 8.87 19.38 10.43
C ALA A 296 8.89 18.57 11.73
N THR A 297 8.59 19.21 12.86
CA THR A 297 8.57 18.54 14.17
C THR A 297 7.29 18.86 14.92
N ARG A 298 6.61 17.82 15.40
CA ARG A 298 5.44 17.91 16.27
C ARG A 298 5.78 17.36 17.65
N VAL A 299 5.40 18.08 18.69
CA VAL A 299 5.56 17.64 20.09
C VAL A 299 4.19 17.49 20.75
N LYS A 300 3.93 16.35 21.38
CA LYS A 300 2.71 16.08 22.15
C LYS A 300 3.11 15.72 23.58
N VAL A 301 2.53 16.43 24.55
CA VAL A 301 2.80 16.21 25.98
C VAL A 301 1.58 15.57 26.62
N ARG A 302 1.77 14.45 27.31
CA ARG A 302 0.74 13.79 28.12
C ARG A 302 1.20 13.78 29.58
N ARG A 303 0.46 14.46 30.44
CA ARG A 303 0.67 14.43 31.89
C ARG A 303 -0.11 13.25 32.48
N HIS A 304 0.53 12.50 33.38
CA HIS A 304 -0.09 11.44 34.17
C HIS A 304 -0.26 11.92 35.62
#